data_AF-A0A3E4WPC0-F1
#
_entry.id   AF-A0A3E4WPC0-F1
#
_cell.length_a   1.000
_cell.length_b   1.000
_cell.length_c   1.000
_cell.angle_alpha   90.00
_cell.angle_beta   90.00
_cell.angle_gamma   90.00
#
_symmetry.space_group_name_H-M   'P 1'
#
loop_
_entity.id
_entity.type
_entity.pdbx_description
1 polymer ?
#
loop_
_entity_poly.entity_id
_entity_poly.type
_entity_poly.pdbx_seq_one_letter_code
_entity_poly.pdbx_strand_id
1 'polypeptide(L)'
;MTYFQNIHSLADLKKEYRRLALEHHPDKGGDTAIMQQVNTEFGRLFEAWKEKPDIPSTSTGYEYDYPGATAKEYTKYVYNEYRWKGRNYKGQHAPEIVGLARAWLKETYPGYKFSVRRENCHSIHIRLMKADFEAFTKESGKVQGDVNHHHIHSDKSLTDRAKDVMVNICDFIMSYNFDDSDPMTDYFHTNFYLTLGIGSYKQPYKVEPPKLGSKDKPEIFKHPEGPAHEAMRRALGKARFGFIESRKYAGEIILGEDCFGSRGEVYFWPKEYSSAKMAQKRIDKLEEAGIRCELTGYNGGYIRLLGYTPEMRNSLERERQEYAAAYQAWYSKQNLKTI
;
A
#
# COMPACT_ATOMS: atom_id res chain seq x y z
N MET A 1 -27.81 -22.25 -21.09
CA MET A 1 -26.34 -22.19 -21.07
C MET A 1 -25.90 -22.09 -19.63
N THR A 2 -24.77 -22.68 -19.25
CA THR A 2 -24.14 -22.52 -17.93
C THR A 2 -22.99 -21.53 -18.08
N TYR A 3 -23.11 -20.37 -17.44
CA TYR A 3 -22.10 -19.29 -17.51
C TYR A 3 -20.89 -19.58 -16.62
N PHE A 4 -21.09 -20.37 -15.56
CA PHE A 4 -20.04 -20.73 -14.62
C PHE A 4 -19.53 -22.14 -14.92
N GLN A 5 -18.23 -22.26 -15.19
CA GLN A 5 -17.56 -23.53 -15.49
C GLN A 5 -16.31 -23.66 -14.63
N ASN A 6 -15.97 -24.89 -14.20
CA ASN A 6 -14.76 -25.20 -13.44
C ASN A 6 -14.59 -24.37 -12.15
N ILE A 7 -15.69 -24.17 -11.39
CA ILE A 7 -15.66 -23.49 -10.10
C ILE A 7 -15.23 -24.47 -9.01
N HIS A 8 -14.09 -24.20 -8.37
CA HIS A 8 -13.51 -25.05 -7.32
C HIS A 8 -13.54 -24.42 -5.92
N SER A 9 -13.88 -23.13 -5.82
CA SER A 9 -13.90 -22.37 -4.57
C SER A 9 -14.89 -21.20 -4.63
N LEU A 10 -15.18 -20.60 -3.47
CA LEU A 10 -15.98 -19.37 -3.44
C LEU A 10 -15.22 -18.21 -4.10
N ALA A 11 -13.91 -18.16 -3.94
CA ALA A 11 -13.03 -17.18 -4.59
C ALA A 11 -13.09 -17.29 -6.13
N ASP A 12 -13.05 -18.51 -6.68
CA ASP A 12 -13.19 -18.74 -8.13
C ASP A 12 -14.55 -18.29 -8.65
N LEU A 13 -15.62 -18.58 -7.90
CA LEU A 13 -16.98 -18.14 -8.24
C LEU A 13 -17.07 -16.60 -8.30
N LYS A 14 -16.50 -15.93 -7.30
CA LYS A 14 -16.45 -14.47 -7.20
C LYS A 14 -15.65 -13.83 -8.33
N LYS A 15 -14.49 -14.41 -8.65
CA LYS A 15 -13.64 -14.03 -9.77
C LYS A 15 -14.39 -14.14 -11.09
N GLU A 16 -15.00 -15.29 -11.37
CA GLU A 16 -15.70 -15.53 -12.63
C GLU A 16 -16.94 -14.66 -12.76
N TYR A 17 -17.67 -14.45 -11.66
CA TYR A 17 -18.81 -13.53 -11.64
C TYR A 17 -18.39 -12.11 -12.01
N ARG A 18 -17.27 -11.61 -11.46
CA ARG A 18 -16.77 -10.26 -11.81
C ARG A 18 -16.34 -10.15 -13.26
N ARG A 19 -15.72 -11.20 -13.82
CA ARG A 19 -15.39 -11.28 -15.25
C ARG A 19 -16.66 -11.15 -16.11
N LEU A 20 -17.69 -11.95 -15.81
CA LEU A 20 -18.98 -11.91 -16.49
C LEU A 20 -19.72 -10.58 -16.28
N ALA A 21 -19.65 -10.03 -15.06
CA ALA A 21 -20.26 -8.76 -14.73
C ALA A 21 -19.61 -7.62 -15.51
N LEU A 22 -18.28 -7.60 -15.68
CA LEU A 22 -17.58 -6.63 -16.52
C LEU A 22 -17.97 -6.75 -17.99
N GLU A 23 -18.09 -7.97 -18.49
CA GLU A 23 -18.43 -8.28 -19.90
C GLU A 23 -19.88 -7.90 -20.24
N HIS A 24 -20.82 -8.19 -19.34
CA HIS A 24 -22.25 -8.06 -19.58
C HIS A 24 -22.92 -6.91 -18.82
N HIS A 25 -22.15 -6.04 -18.13
CA HIS A 25 -22.73 -4.90 -17.42
C HIS A 25 -23.54 -4.01 -18.39
N PRO A 26 -24.80 -3.68 -18.09
CA PRO A 26 -25.61 -2.81 -18.95
C PRO A 26 -24.96 -1.45 -19.21
N ASP A 27 -24.42 -0.81 -18.16
CA ASP A 27 -23.70 0.47 -18.29
C ASP A 27 -22.34 0.32 -19.01
N LYS A 28 -21.85 -0.90 -19.18
CA LYS A 28 -20.68 -1.24 -20.02
C LYS A 28 -21.08 -1.69 -21.43
N GLY A 29 -22.34 -1.54 -21.83
CA GLY A 29 -22.84 -1.92 -23.16
C GLY A 29 -23.12 -3.42 -23.31
N GLY A 30 -23.22 -4.14 -22.20
CA GLY A 30 -23.60 -5.55 -22.16
C GLY A 30 -25.12 -5.77 -22.13
N ASP A 31 -25.51 -7.04 -22.31
CA ASP A 31 -26.92 -7.44 -22.38
C ASP A 31 -27.52 -7.65 -20.97
N THR A 32 -28.61 -6.91 -20.70
CA THR A 32 -29.33 -6.99 -19.42
C THR A 32 -29.93 -8.37 -19.16
N ALA A 33 -30.43 -9.06 -20.19
CA ALA A 33 -31.00 -10.40 -20.06
C ALA A 33 -29.93 -11.43 -19.72
N ILE A 34 -28.75 -11.34 -20.36
CA ILE A 34 -27.60 -12.20 -20.05
C ILE A 34 -27.18 -11.95 -18.59
N MET A 35 -27.05 -10.69 -18.19
CA MET A 35 -26.62 -10.36 -16.84
C MET A 35 -27.61 -10.82 -15.76
N GLN A 36 -28.92 -10.79 -16.03
CA GLN A 36 -29.94 -11.37 -15.15
C GLN A 36 -29.78 -12.89 -15.00
N GLN A 37 -29.46 -13.60 -16.09
CA GLN A 37 -29.17 -15.04 -16.03
C GLN A 37 -27.90 -15.33 -15.21
N VAL A 38 -26.83 -14.56 -15.42
CA VAL A 38 -25.59 -14.64 -14.64
C VAL A 38 -25.86 -14.42 -13.15
N ASN A 39 -26.63 -13.40 -12.77
CA ASN A 39 -27.00 -13.13 -11.38
C ASN A 39 -27.78 -14.29 -10.73
N THR A 40 -28.68 -14.90 -11.49
CA THR A 40 -29.50 -16.03 -11.03
C THR A 40 -28.65 -17.26 -10.79
N GLU A 41 -27.75 -17.59 -11.72
CA GLU A 41 -26.84 -18.73 -11.59
C GLU A 41 -25.81 -18.50 -10.48
N PHE A 42 -25.26 -17.29 -10.38
CA PHE A 42 -24.36 -16.89 -9.29
C PHE A 42 -25.00 -17.07 -7.93
N GLY A 43 -26.24 -16.59 -7.74
CA GLY A 43 -26.95 -16.74 -6.46
C GLY A 43 -27.09 -18.19 -6.02
N ARG A 44 -27.43 -19.10 -6.95
CA ARG A 44 -27.53 -20.54 -6.67
C ARG A 44 -26.18 -21.13 -6.26
N LEU A 45 -25.12 -20.81 -7.00
CA LEU A 45 -23.78 -21.33 -6.73
C LEU A 45 -23.20 -20.76 -5.43
N PHE A 46 -23.45 -19.48 -5.14
CA PHE A 46 -22.97 -18.81 -3.95
C PHE A 46 -23.47 -19.51 -2.68
N GLU A 47 -24.76 -19.85 -2.63
CA GLU A 47 -25.34 -20.62 -1.52
C GLU A 47 -24.71 -22.01 -1.35
N ALA A 48 -24.31 -22.65 -2.46
CA ALA A 48 -23.64 -23.96 -2.44
C ALA A 48 -22.17 -23.89 -2.00
N TRP A 49 -21.52 -22.72 -2.12
CA TRP A 49 -20.10 -22.54 -1.83
C TRP A 49 -19.82 -21.76 -0.54
N LYS A 50 -20.74 -20.92 -0.05
CA LYS A 50 -20.50 -20.01 1.09
C LYS A 50 -20.10 -20.68 2.40
N GLU A 51 -20.56 -21.91 2.65
CA GLU A 51 -20.26 -22.69 3.86
C GLU A 51 -19.07 -23.66 3.67
N LYS A 52 -18.56 -23.80 2.44
CA LYS A 52 -17.45 -24.71 2.15
C LYS A 52 -16.14 -24.01 2.51
N PRO A 53 -15.21 -24.70 3.19
CA PRO A 53 -13.89 -24.13 3.44
C PRO A 53 -13.16 -23.94 2.11
N ASP A 54 -12.68 -22.73 1.86
CA ASP A 54 -11.74 -22.49 0.78
C ASP A 54 -10.45 -23.24 1.09
N ILE A 55 -10.02 -24.12 0.18
CA ILE A 55 -8.69 -24.74 0.21
C ILE A 55 -7.92 -24.12 -0.96
N PRO A 56 -7.27 -22.96 -0.80
CA PRO A 56 -6.61 -22.30 -1.91
C PRO A 56 -5.30 -23.03 -2.22
N SER A 57 -5.20 -23.62 -3.41
CA SER A 57 -3.91 -24.02 -3.98
C SER A 57 -3.05 -22.80 -4.34
N THR A 58 -3.71 -21.68 -4.69
CA THR A 58 -3.11 -20.42 -5.15
C THR A 58 -4.04 -19.26 -4.80
N SER A 59 -3.46 -18.13 -4.36
CA SER A 59 -4.18 -16.92 -3.96
C SER A 59 -4.61 -16.13 -5.20
N THR A 60 -5.91 -16.04 -5.44
CA THR A 60 -6.53 -15.27 -6.54
C THR A 60 -6.68 -13.79 -6.18
N GLY A 61 -6.65 -13.47 -4.88
CA GLY A 61 -6.94 -12.17 -4.30
C GLY A 61 -8.43 -11.92 -4.04
N TYR A 62 -9.32 -12.87 -4.35
CA TYR A 62 -10.77 -12.74 -4.09
C TYR A 62 -11.24 -13.40 -2.78
N GLU A 63 -10.32 -13.97 -2.01
CA GLU A 63 -10.61 -14.78 -0.81
C GLU A 63 -11.37 -13.95 0.24
N TYR A 64 -10.99 -12.69 0.40
CA TYR A 64 -11.61 -11.77 1.36
C TYR A 64 -12.52 -10.72 0.70
N ASP A 65 -12.85 -10.88 -0.59
CA ASP A 65 -13.66 -9.90 -1.30
C ASP A 65 -15.10 -9.89 -0.75
N TYR A 66 -15.51 -8.78 -0.12
CA TYR A 66 -16.79 -8.60 0.59
C TYR A 66 -17.16 -9.78 1.52
N PRO A 67 -16.44 -9.97 2.64
CA PRO A 67 -16.63 -11.11 3.53
C PRO A 67 -18.01 -11.04 4.21
N GLY A 68 -18.72 -12.18 4.27
CA GLY A 68 -20.03 -12.27 4.93
C GLY A 68 -21.20 -11.64 4.16
N ALA A 69 -20.98 -11.13 2.94
CA ALA A 69 -22.06 -10.64 2.09
C ALA A 69 -22.94 -11.80 1.60
N THR A 70 -24.25 -11.56 1.50
CA THR A 70 -25.14 -12.42 0.73
C THR A 70 -24.86 -12.29 -0.77
N ALA A 71 -25.29 -13.27 -1.58
CA ALA A 71 -25.11 -13.19 -3.03
C ALA A 71 -25.68 -11.89 -3.64
N LYS A 72 -26.83 -11.42 -3.13
CA LYS A 72 -27.50 -10.19 -3.58
C LYS A 72 -26.74 -8.92 -3.18
N GLU A 73 -26.16 -8.90 -1.99
CA GLU A 73 -25.30 -7.79 -1.56
C GLU A 73 -24.02 -7.77 -2.38
N TYR A 74 -23.39 -8.93 -2.57
CA TYR A 74 -22.18 -9.06 -3.37
C TYR A 74 -22.39 -8.57 -4.81
N THR A 75 -23.47 -9.01 -5.47
CA THR A 75 -23.77 -8.53 -6.83
C THR A 75 -23.94 -7.01 -6.83
N LYS A 76 -24.70 -6.44 -5.90
CA LYS A 76 -24.85 -4.97 -5.77
C LYS A 76 -23.51 -4.26 -5.57
N TYR A 77 -22.61 -4.80 -4.76
CA TYR A 77 -21.29 -4.21 -4.55
C TYR A 77 -20.46 -4.20 -5.84
N VAL A 78 -20.44 -5.32 -6.56
CA VAL A 78 -19.73 -5.43 -7.85
C VAL A 78 -20.28 -4.46 -8.89
N TYR A 79 -21.61 -4.33 -8.98
CA TYR A 79 -22.24 -3.35 -9.87
C TYR A 79 -21.86 -1.92 -9.52
N ASN A 80 -21.89 -1.57 -8.23
CA ASN A 80 -21.49 -0.24 -7.78
C ASN A 80 -20.02 0.04 -8.09
N GLU A 81 -19.15 -0.97 -7.97
CA GLU A 81 -17.73 -0.87 -8.25
C GLU A 81 -17.45 -0.63 -9.74
N TYR A 82 -18.25 -1.23 -10.63
CA TYR A 82 -18.12 -1.12 -12.09
C TYR A 82 -19.10 -0.14 -12.75
N ARG A 83 -19.80 0.70 -11.95
CA ARG A 83 -20.87 1.61 -12.39
C ARG A 83 -20.51 2.60 -13.49
N TRP A 84 -19.22 2.77 -13.78
CA TRP A 84 -18.73 3.86 -14.61
C TRP A 84 -18.21 3.36 -15.98
N LYS A 85 -18.60 4.08 -17.06
CA LYS A 85 -18.08 3.95 -18.43
C LYS A 85 -18.11 5.32 -19.12
N GLY A 86 -17.12 5.64 -19.97
CA GLY A 86 -17.20 6.73 -20.96
C GLY A 86 -16.03 7.72 -20.94
N ARG A 87 -16.24 8.93 -21.48
CA ARG A 87 -15.32 10.07 -21.29
C ARG A 87 -15.92 11.03 -20.27
N ASN A 88 -15.18 11.36 -19.22
CA ASN A 88 -15.57 12.37 -18.23
C ASN A 88 -14.85 13.71 -18.43
N TYR A 89 -13.86 13.75 -19.33
CA TYR A 89 -13.12 14.96 -19.62
C TYR A 89 -14.04 16.04 -20.22
N LYS A 90 -14.12 17.17 -19.52
CA LYS A 90 -14.87 18.39 -19.86
C LYS A 90 -13.97 19.63 -19.74
N GLY A 91 -12.66 19.46 -19.86
CA GLY A 91 -11.67 20.53 -19.67
C GLY A 91 -11.08 20.65 -18.26
N GLN A 92 -11.25 19.64 -17.40
CA GLN A 92 -10.72 19.67 -16.03
C GLN A 92 -9.19 19.67 -16.01
N HIS A 93 -8.59 20.46 -15.12
CA HIS A 93 -7.14 20.45 -14.93
C HIS A 93 -6.68 19.29 -14.04
N ALA A 94 -5.43 18.85 -14.19
CA ALA A 94 -4.87 17.73 -13.42
C ALA A 94 -5.10 17.77 -11.88
N PRO A 95 -5.02 18.92 -11.17
CA PRO A 95 -5.36 18.99 -9.75
C PRO A 95 -6.81 18.63 -9.42
N GLU A 96 -7.76 19.04 -10.27
CA GLU A 96 -9.18 18.73 -10.11
C GLU A 96 -9.42 17.24 -10.30
N ILE A 97 -8.77 16.65 -11.30
CA ILE A 97 -8.80 15.21 -11.59
C ILE A 97 -8.27 14.41 -10.40
N VAL A 98 -7.20 14.86 -9.73
CA VAL A 98 -6.71 14.25 -8.49
C VAL A 98 -7.75 14.28 -7.36
N GLY A 99 -8.51 15.38 -7.25
CA GLY A 99 -9.62 15.48 -6.29
C GLY A 99 -10.74 14.48 -6.58
N LEU A 100 -11.16 14.41 -7.84
CA LEU A 100 -12.18 13.46 -8.32
C LEU A 100 -11.74 12.01 -8.13
N ALA A 101 -10.49 11.69 -8.47
CA ALA A 101 -9.86 10.40 -8.25
C ALA A 101 -9.94 9.97 -6.78
N ARG A 102 -9.54 10.85 -5.86
CA ARG A 102 -9.57 10.56 -4.42
C ARG A 102 -11.00 10.32 -3.91
N ALA A 103 -11.96 11.13 -4.36
CA ALA A 103 -13.36 10.98 -3.97
C ALA A 103 -13.93 9.64 -4.46
N TRP A 104 -13.73 9.32 -5.73
CA TRP A 104 -14.19 8.07 -6.33
C TRP A 104 -13.54 6.84 -5.68
N LEU A 105 -12.21 6.85 -5.47
CA LEU A 105 -11.51 5.76 -4.80
C LEU A 105 -12.04 5.51 -3.38
N LYS A 106 -12.34 6.57 -2.63
CA LYS A 106 -12.86 6.47 -1.26
C LYS A 106 -14.28 5.90 -1.22
N GLU A 107 -15.11 6.26 -2.20
CA GLU A 107 -16.48 5.74 -2.32
C GLU A 107 -16.48 4.28 -2.78
N THR A 108 -15.65 3.97 -3.76
CA THR A 108 -15.59 2.65 -4.42
C THR A 108 -14.89 1.60 -3.55
N TYR A 109 -13.82 2.00 -2.85
CA TYR A 109 -12.98 1.11 -2.05
C TYR A 109 -12.75 1.68 -0.64
N PRO A 110 -13.78 1.78 0.20
CA PRO A 110 -13.69 2.42 1.52
C PRO A 110 -12.72 1.71 2.48
N GLY A 111 -12.49 0.40 2.28
CA GLY A 111 -11.53 -0.38 3.07
C GLY A 111 -10.07 -0.28 2.59
N TYR A 112 -9.82 0.33 1.43
CA TYR A 112 -8.48 0.34 0.83
C TYR A 112 -7.78 1.67 1.10
N LYS A 113 -6.45 1.65 1.11
CA LYS A 113 -5.64 2.86 1.24
C LYS A 113 -4.88 3.13 -0.04
N PHE A 114 -5.16 4.27 -0.65
CA PHE A 114 -4.45 4.75 -1.83
C PHE A 114 -3.58 5.97 -1.51
N SER A 115 -2.46 6.09 -2.22
CA SER A 115 -1.69 7.33 -2.36
C SER A 115 -1.97 7.89 -3.74
N VAL A 116 -2.63 9.04 -3.81
CA VAL A 116 -2.92 9.76 -5.06
C VAL A 116 -2.21 11.10 -5.02
N ARG A 117 -1.28 11.35 -5.93
CA ARG A 117 -0.52 12.61 -6.00
C ARG A 117 -0.32 13.08 -7.43
N ARG A 118 -0.21 14.39 -7.60
CA ARG A 118 0.31 15.01 -8.81
C ARG A 118 1.83 15.15 -8.67
N GLU A 119 2.57 14.78 -9.71
CA GLU A 119 4.02 14.86 -9.78
C GLU A 119 4.40 15.62 -11.06
N ASN A 120 5.43 16.48 -10.99
CA ASN A 120 5.98 17.24 -12.11
C ASN A 120 4.95 17.98 -12.98
N CYS A 121 3.85 18.44 -12.39
CA CYS A 121 2.74 19.14 -13.04
C CYS A 121 1.93 18.35 -14.09
N HIS A 122 2.48 17.32 -14.72
CA HIS A 122 1.86 16.60 -15.83
C HIS A 122 1.65 15.12 -15.55
N SER A 123 1.95 14.63 -14.34
CA SER A 123 1.79 13.21 -14.02
C SER A 123 0.87 13.01 -12.81
N ILE A 124 -0.04 12.05 -12.91
CA ILE A 124 -0.88 11.59 -11.81
C ILE A 124 -0.37 10.21 -11.39
N HIS A 125 0.05 10.10 -10.13
CA HIS A 125 0.58 8.88 -9.54
C HIS A 125 -0.44 8.32 -8.55
N ILE A 126 -0.90 7.09 -8.81
CA ILE A 126 -1.84 6.37 -7.96
C ILE A 126 -1.17 5.08 -7.51
N ARG A 127 -1.03 4.92 -6.19
CA ARG A 127 -0.45 3.72 -5.59
C ARG A 127 -1.41 3.08 -4.61
N LEU A 128 -1.66 1.77 -4.76
CA LEU A 128 -2.38 0.97 -3.77
C LEU A 128 -1.43 0.66 -2.61
N MET A 129 -1.70 1.16 -1.42
CA MET A 129 -0.84 1.01 -0.25
C MET A 129 -1.32 -0.09 0.69
N LYS A 130 -2.63 -0.29 0.78
CA LYS A 130 -3.25 -1.33 1.60
C LYS A 130 -4.58 -1.79 1.02
N ALA A 131 -4.86 -3.09 1.09
CA ALA A 131 -6.17 -3.67 0.82
C ALA A 131 -6.36 -4.96 1.64
N ASP A 132 -7.52 -5.58 1.49
CA ASP A 132 -7.91 -6.84 2.14
C ASP A 132 -7.43 -8.10 1.40
N PHE A 133 -6.72 -7.96 0.28
CA PHE A 133 -6.23 -9.07 -0.53
C PHE A 133 -4.71 -9.04 -0.77
N GLU A 134 -4.13 -10.19 -1.11
CA GLU A 134 -2.74 -10.27 -1.57
C GLU A 134 -2.64 -9.69 -2.99
N ALA A 135 -1.90 -8.60 -3.16
CA ALA A 135 -1.82 -7.93 -4.47
C ALA A 135 -0.80 -8.59 -5.42
N PHE A 136 0.21 -9.26 -4.87
CA PHE A 136 1.26 -9.94 -5.61
C PHE A 136 1.15 -11.45 -5.46
N THR A 137 1.52 -12.18 -6.51
CA THR A 137 1.59 -13.65 -6.47
C THR A 137 2.75 -14.12 -5.58
N LYS A 138 2.60 -15.29 -4.96
CA LYS A 138 3.63 -15.86 -4.07
C LYS A 138 4.96 -16.06 -4.79
N GLU A 139 4.89 -16.48 -6.06
CA GLU A 139 6.04 -16.74 -6.93
C GLU A 139 6.82 -15.46 -7.24
N SER A 140 6.13 -14.31 -7.28
CA SER A 140 6.79 -13.03 -7.57
C SER A 140 7.69 -12.57 -6.43
N GLY A 141 7.34 -12.92 -5.18
CA GLY A 141 7.97 -12.42 -3.96
C GLY A 141 7.91 -10.90 -3.80
N LYS A 142 7.07 -10.19 -4.59
CA LYS A 142 7.04 -8.73 -4.58
C LYS A 142 6.26 -8.19 -3.38
N VAL A 143 6.73 -7.06 -2.86
CA VAL A 143 6.06 -6.26 -1.82
C VAL A 143 5.76 -4.84 -2.28
N GLN A 144 6.38 -4.40 -3.37
CA GLN A 144 6.08 -3.14 -4.04
C GLN A 144 6.52 -3.18 -5.51
N GLY A 145 5.92 -2.32 -6.33
CA GLY A 145 6.33 -2.11 -7.71
C GLY A 145 5.38 -1.19 -8.48
N ASP A 146 5.85 -0.68 -9.60
CA ASP A 146 5.03 0.05 -10.56
C ASP A 146 4.26 -0.93 -11.45
N VAL A 147 3.07 -0.53 -11.85
CA VAL A 147 2.16 -1.33 -12.69
C VAL A 147 2.07 -0.64 -14.04
N ASN A 148 2.48 -1.34 -15.10
CA ASN A 148 2.34 -0.83 -16.45
C ASN A 148 0.87 -0.89 -16.87
N HIS A 149 0.23 0.27 -16.96
CA HIS A 149 -1.20 0.35 -17.24
C HIS A 149 -1.60 -0.17 -18.64
N HIS A 150 -0.65 -0.27 -19.58
CA HIS A 150 -0.89 -0.89 -20.90
C HIS A 150 -0.87 -2.43 -20.86
N HIS A 151 -0.30 -3.03 -19.82
CA HIS A 151 -0.01 -4.47 -19.74
C HIS A 151 -0.47 -5.09 -18.42
N ILE A 152 -1.53 -4.54 -17.80
CA ILE A 152 -2.00 -5.00 -16.48
C ILE A 152 -2.39 -6.49 -16.52
N HIS A 153 -3.14 -6.91 -17.54
CA HIS A 153 -3.61 -8.29 -17.65
C HIS A 153 -2.49 -9.34 -17.79
N SER A 154 -1.42 -8.98 -18.51
CA SER A 154 -0.27 -9.87 -18.76
C SER A 154 0.77 -9.87 -17.64
N ASP A 155 0.67 -8.99 -16.64
CA ASP A 155 1.57 -8.97 -15.50
C ASP A 155 1.40 -10.24 -14.64
N LYS A 156 2.39 -11.13 -14.68
CA LYS A 156 2.40 -12.40 -13.94
C LYS A 156 2.69 -12.21 -12.44
N SER A 157 3.13 -11.03 -12.03
CA SER A 157 3.41 -10.74 -10.63
C SER A 157 2.19 -10.32 -9.84
N LEU A 158 1.08 -9.97 -10.50
CA LEU A 158 -0.16 -9.52 -9.87
C LEU A 158 -1.18 -10.65 -9.74
N THR A 159 -1.93 -10.64 -8.64
CA THR A 159 -3.13 -11.49 -8.49
C THR A 159 -4.27 -10.99 -9.37
N ASP A 160 -5.28 -11.83 -9.59
CA ASP A 160 -6.42 -11.46 -10.43
C ASP A 160 -7.19 -10.27 -9.86
N ARG A 161 -7.38 -10.22 -8.53
CA ARG A 161 -8.01 -9.06 -7.88
C ARG A 161 -7.19 -7.79 -8.03
N ALA A 162 -5.86 -7.87 -7.91
CA ALA A 162 -4.99 -6.71 -8.11
C ALA A 162 -5.14 -6.14 -9.53
N LYS A 163 -5.18 -7.02 -10.54
CA LYS A 163 -5.38 -6.62 -11.94
C LYS A 163 -6.72 -5.92 -12.13
N ASP A 164 -7.80 -6.53 -11.64
CA ASP A 164 -9.15 -5.98 -11.73
C ASP A 164 -9.24 -4.58 -11.09
N VAL A 165 -8.72 -4.40 -9.88
CA VAL A 165 -8.68 -3.09 -9.21
C VAL A 165 -7.85 -2.09 -10.03
N MET A 166 -6.67 -2.48 -10.53
CA MET A 166 -5.81 -1.57 -11.30
C MET A 166 -6.42 -1.19 -12.64
N VAL A 167 -7.11 -2.11 -13.33
CA VAL A 167 -7.85 -1.83 -14.57
C VAL A 167 -8.98 -0.85 -14.29
N ASN A 168 -9.80 -1.10 -13.27
CA ASN A 168 -10.91 -0.22 -12.93
C ASN A 168 -10.43 1.21 -12.59
N ILE A 169 -9.32 1.32 -11.86
CA ILE A 169 -8.67 2.61 -11.59
C ILE A 169 -8.15 3.26 -12.88
N CYS A 170 -7.49 2.49 -13.75
CA CYS A 170 -6.98 2.98 -15.03
C CYS A 170 -8.13 3.54 -15.88
N ASP A 171 -9.19 2.76 -16.07
CA ASP A 171 -10.37 3.13 -16.84
C ASP A 171 -10.99 4.43 -16.33
N PHE A 172 -11.25 4.50 -15.02
CA PHE A 172 -11.85 5.69 -14.42
C PHE A 172 -10.98 6.93 -14.58
N ILE A 173 -9.67 6.82 -14.36
CA ILE A 173 -8.77 7.98 -14.40
C ILE A 173 -8.52 8.43 -15.83
N MET A 174 -8.25 7.50 -16.73
CA MET A 174 -8.01 7.77 -18.14
C MET A 174 -9.24 8.37 -18.83
N SER A 175 -10.44 8.21 -18.26
CA SER A 175 -11.64 8.90 -18.72
C SER A 175 -11.60 10.42 -18.66
N TYR A 176 -10.75 10.96 -17.78
CA TYR A 176 -10.47 12.38 -17.65
C TYR A 176 -9.23 12.79 -18.44
N ASN A 177 -8.55 11.85 -19.11
CA ASN A 177 -7.41 12.16 -19.93
C ASN A 177 -7.89 12.65 -21.31
N PHE A 178 -7.39 13.81 -21.69
CA PHE A 178 -7.41 14.23 -23.08
C PHE A 178 -6.17 13.66 -23.75
N ASP A 179 -6.33 13.12 -24.95
CA ASP A 179 -5.22 12.57 -25.73
C ASP A 179 -5.43 12.95 -27.20
N ASP A 180 -4.58 13.85 -27.67
CA ASP A 180 -4.46 14.31 -29.07
C ASP A 180 -3.02 14.04 -29.55
N SER A 181 -2.46 12.93 -29.09
CA SER A 181 -1.14 12.49 -29.50
C SER A 181 -1.16 11.95 -30.94
N ASP A 182 -0.10 12.25 -31.67
CA ASP A 182 0.21 11.66 -32.97
C ASP A 182 1.52 10.85 -32.85
N PRO A 183 1.40 9.52 -32.67
CA PRO A 183 2.57 8.66 -32.55
C PRO A 183 3.45 8.62 -33.81
N MET A 184 2.93 9.00 -34.99
CA MET A 184 3.73 9.02 -36.22
C MET A 184 4.67 10.23 -36.27
N THR A 185 4.39 11.29 -35.52
CA THR A 185 5.17 12.54 -35.51
C THR A 185 5.90 12.81 -34.19
N ASP A 186 5.93 11.84 -33.27
CA ASP A 186 6.53 11.99 -31.92
C ASP A 186 5.91 13.15 -31.12
N TYR A 187 4.65 13.48 -31.41
CA TYR A 187 3.90 14.54 -30.75
C TYR A 187 2.95 13.91 -29.71
N PHE A 188 3.25 14.10 -28.42
CA PHE A 188 2.40 13.63 -27.33
C PHE A 188 1.70 14.79 -26.63
N HIS A 189 0.40 14.93 -26.87
CA HIS A 189 -0.41 16.00 -26.28
C HIS A 189 -1.52 15.39 -25.42
N THR A 190 -1.15 15.14 -24.15
CA THR A 190 -2.07 14.61 -23.15
C THR A 190 -2.25 15.59 -21.99
N ASN A 191 -3.41 15.52 -21.33
CA ASN A 191 -3.65 16.34 -20.13
C ASN A 191 -2.76 15.89 -18.97
N PHE A 192 -2.53 14.58 -18.84
CA PHE A 192 -1.59 14.02 -17.88
C PHE A 192 -1.09 12.61 -18.28
N TYR A 193 0.07 12.25 -17.74
CA TYR A 193 0.60 10.89 -17.72
C TYR A 193 0.15 10.14 -16.46
N LEU A 194 -0.27 8.88 -16.61
CA LEU A 194 -0.70 8.03 -15.50
C LEU A 194 0.42 7.08 -15.07
N THR A 195 0.76 7.10 -13.79
CA THR A 195 1.61 6.10 -13.15
C THR A 195 0.80 5.32 -12.12
N LEU A 196 0.65 4.01 -12.35
CA LEU A 196 0.04 3.09 -11.39
C LEU A 196 1.12 2.34 -10.61
N GLY A 197 0.81 1.95 -9.38
CA GLY A 197 1.71 1.12 -8.59
C GLY A 197 1.05 0.48 -7.38
N ILE A 198 1.74 -0.48 -6.79
CA ILE A 198 1.36 -1.15 -5.55
C ILE A 198 2.53 -0.98 -4.59
N GLY A 199 2.25 -0.41 -3.42
CA GLY A 199 3.29 0.03 -2.50
C GLY A 199 4.20 1.10 -3.11
N SER A 200 5.28 1.38 -2.39
CA SER A 200 6.34 2.27 -2.83
C SER A 200 7.67 1.84 -2.20
N TYR A 201 8.78 2.32 -2.76
CA TYR A 201 10.08 2.12 -2.16
C TYR A 201 10.21 2.71 -0.75
N LYS A 202 9.35 3.66 -0.32
CA LYS A 202 9.37 4.18 1.07
C LYS A 202 8.45 3.42 2.02
N GLN A 203 7.48 2.72 1.46
CA GLN A 203 6.42 2.05 2.21
C GLN A 203 5.87 0.92 1.36
N PRO A 204 6.21 -0.35 1.65
CA PRO A 204 5.71 -1.48 0.90
C PRO A 204 4.20 -1.62 1.07
N TYR A 205 3.58 -2.38 0.17
CA TYR A 205 2.18 -2.74 0.25
C TYR A 205 1.93 -3.62 1.48
N LYS A 206 0.77 -3.46 2.11
CA LYS A 206 0.38 -4.25 3.27
C LYS A 206 -1.03 -4.81 3.09
N VAL A 207 -1.17 -6.12 3.28
CA VAL A 207 -2.46 -6.81 3.38
C VAL A 207 -3.03 -6.61 4.78
N GLU A 208 -4.27 -6.15 4.87
CA GLU A 208 -5.02 -6.05 6.12
C GLU A 208 -6.32 -6.84 5.96
N PRO A 209 -6.31 -8.16 6.22
CA PRO A 209 -7.51 -8.96 6.11
C PRO A 209 -8.57 -8.49 7.12
N PRO A 210 -9.86 -8.76 6.86
CA PRO A 210 -10.94 -8.47 7.78
C PRO A 210 -10.60 -9.04 9.16
N LYS A 211 -10.77 -8.24 10.22
CA LYS A 211 -10.48 -8.67 11.59
C LYS A 211 -11.45 -9.79 11.99
N LEU A 212 -11.04 -11.04 11.81
CA LEU A 212 -11.67 -12.19 12.44
C LEU A 212 -11.42 -12.05 13.96
N GLY A 213 -12.50 -11.96 14.73
CA GLY A 213 -12.43 -11.76 16.18
C GLY A 213 -11.90 -13.00 16.89
N SER A 214 -10.59 -13.19 16.94
CA SER A 214 -10.01 -14.19 17.84
C SER A 214 -10.03 -13.65 19.27
N LYS A 215 -10.72 -14.38 20.15
CA LYS A 215 -10.85 -14.06 21.58
C LYS A 215 -9.59 -14.43 22.39
N ASP A 216 -8.69 -15.23 21.82
CA ASP A 216 -7.47 -15.67 22.49
C ASP A 216 -6.26 -14.98 21.88
N LYS A 217 -5.93 -13.80 22.42
CA LYS A 217 -4.61 -13.19 22.20
C LYS A 217 -3.69 -13.67 23.31
N PRO A 218 -2.51 -14.22 23.01
CA PRO A 218 -1.52 -14.50 24.04
C PRO A 218 -1.21 -13.20 24.79
N GLU A 219 -0.97 -13.33 26.10
CA GLU A 219 -0.54 -12.20 26.92
C GLU A 219 0.84 -11.75 26.41
N ILE A 220 0.90 -10.61 25.72
CA ILE A 220 2.15 -10.06 25.17
C ILE A 220 2.67 -9.02 26.17
N PHE A 221 3.96 -9.07 26.50
CA PHE A 221 4.61 -8.03 27.29
C PHE A 221 4.41 -6.65 26.65
N LYS A 222 3.91 -5.69 27.43
CA LYS A 222 3.76 -4.31 27.01
C LYS A 222 4.44 -3.42 28.03
N HIS A 223 5.38 -2.59 27.56
CA HIS A 223 6.02 -1.55 28.35
C HIS A 223 5.83 -0.22 27.61
N PRO A 224 5.38 0.84 28.29
CA PRO A 224 5.24 2.15 27.66
C PRO A 224 6.62 2.65 27.18
N GLU A 225 6.63 3.37 26.06
CA GLU A 225 7.83 4.05 25.60
C GLU A 225 8.18 5.17 26.59
N GLY A 226 9.43 5.22 27.03
CA GLY A 226 9.90 6.28 27.93
C GLY A 226 10.05 7.63 27.22
N PRO A 227 10.05 8.75 27.97
CA PRO A 227 10.09 10.09 27.41
C PRO A 227 11.32 10.38 26.53
N ALA A 228 12.48 9.80 26.82
CA ALA A 228 13.70 9.96 26.02
C ALA A 228 13.56 9.24 24.67
N HIS A 229 13.15 7.97 24.66
CA HIS A 229 12.88 7.25 23.41
C HIS A 229 11.78 7.93 22.58
N GLU A 230 10.73 8.44 23.23
CA GLU A 230 9.69 9.20 22.55
C GLU A 230 10.23 10.49 21.90
N ALA A 231 11.08 11.26 22.61
CA ALA A 231 11.71 12.46 22.07
C ALA A 231 12.59 12.13 20.85
N MET A 232 13.41 11.09 20.92
CA MET A 232 14.21 10.62 19.78
C MET A 232 13.34 10.22 18.59
N ARG A 233 12.28 9.42 18.83
CA ARG A 233 11.38 8.98 17.77
C ARG A 233 10.68 10.16 17.10
N ARG A 234 10.26 11.17 17.86
CA ARG A 234 9.65 12.41 17.34
C ARG A 234 10.64 13.25 16.54
N ALA A 235 11.91 13.33 16.97
CA ALA A 235 12.96 14.05 16.27
C ALA A 235 13.34 13.36 14.95
N LEU A 236 13.63 12.05 15.01
CA LEU A 236 14.03 11.23 13.88
C LEU A 236 12.89 11.01 12.87
N GLY A 237 11.65 10.83 13.32
CA GLY A 237 10.53 10.53 12.45
C GLY A 237 10.70 9.17 11.77
N LYS A 238 10.84 9.16 10.44
CA LYS A 238 11.15 7.94 9.66
C LYS A 238 12.65 7.71 9.43
N ALA A 239 13.48 8.70 9.81
CA ALA A 239 14.90 8.63 9.59
C ALA A 239 15.57 7.78 10.68
N ARG A 240 16.75 7.25 10.36
CA ARG A 240 17.65 6.64 11.33
C ARG A 240 19.10 6.96 10.97
N PHE A 241 19.96 6.71 11.93
CA PHE A 241 21.41 6.78 11.75
C PHE A 241 21.93 5.41 11.27
N GLY A 242 22.80 5.42 10.26
CA GLY A 242 23.31 4.19 9.64
C GLY A 242 24.64 4.40 8.91
N PHE A 243 25.35 3.31 8.69
CA PHE A 243 26.60 3.32 7.92
C PHE A 243 26.33 3.38 6.42
N ILE A 244 27.27 3.96 5.68
CA ILE A 244 27.27 3.96 4.21
C ILE A 244 28.55 3.34 3.67
N GLU A 245 28.45 2.64 2.54
CA GLU A 245 29.58 1.96 1.88
C GLU A 245 30.47 2.94 1.07
N SER A 246 30.26 4.25 1.22
CA SER A 246 31.06 5.27 0.52
C SER A 246 32.48 5.33 1.08
N ARG A 247 33.48 5.25 0.19
CA ARG A 247 34.90 5.41 0.57
C ARG A 247 35.18 6.75 1.26
N LYS A 248 34.46 7.82 0.90
CA LYS A 248 34.67 9.16 1.46
C LYS A 248 34.18 9.29 2.91
N TYR A 249 33.16 8.53 3.29
CA TYR A 249 32.50 8.61 4.60
C TYR A 249 32.56 7.27 5.33
N ALA A 250 33.60 6.49 5.05
CA ALA A 250 33.78 5.16 5.63
C ALA A 250 33.90 5.26 7.15
N GLY A 251 33.06 4.51 7.87
CA GLY A 251 33.00 4.54 9.33
C GLY A 251 32.16 5.68 9.93
N GLU A 252 31.65 6.61 9.12
CA GLU A 252 30.72 7.63 9.60
C GLU A 252 29.29 7.08 9.70
N ILE A 253 28.57 7.50 10.74
CA ILE A 253 27.17 7.19 10.96
C ILE A 253 26.34 8.37 10.46
N ILE A 254 25.63 8.17 9.36
CA ILE A 254 24.91 9.21 8.62
C ILE A 254 23.41 9.11 8.86
N LEU A 255 22.71 10.24 8.83
CA LEU A 255 21.25 10.29 8.84
C LEU A 255 20.69 9.87 7.47
N GLY A 256 19.78 8.92 7.46
CA GLY A 256 19.11 8.43 6.25
C GLY A 256 17.73 7.87 6.55
N GLU A 257 17.09 7.28 5.55
CA GLU A 257 15.82 6.57 5.69
C GLU A 257 15.96 5.16 5.12
N ASP A 258 15.16 4.23 5.62
CA ASP A 258 15.04 2.91 5.02
C ASP A 258 14.17 2.97 3.76
N CYS A 259 14.68 2.37 2.71
CA CYS A 259 14.01 2.14 1.45
C CYS A 259 13.83 0.63 1.24
N PHE A 260 12.76 0.26 0.56
CA PHE A 260 12.36 -1.11 0.33
C PHE A 260 12.55 -1.45 -1.15
N GLY A 261 13.32 -2.50 -1.41
CA GLY A 261 13.41 -3.18 -2.69
C GLY A 261 12.07 -3.77 -3.11
N SER A 262 12.01 -4.27 -4.35
CA SER A 262 10.77 -4.84 -4.88
C SER A 262 10.36 -6.11 -4.13
N ARG A 263 11.30 -6.85 -3.52
CA ARG A 263 11.05 -8.10 -2.80
C ARG A 263 11.17 -7.97 -1.27
N GLY A 264 11.21 -6.74 -0.77
CA GLY A 264 11.25 -6.46 0.67
C GLY A 264 12.67 -6.37 1.23
N GLU A 265 13.69 -6.36 0.38
CA GLU A 265 15.04 -5.99 0.78
C GLU A 265 15.03 -4.59 1.41
N VAL A 266 15.72 -4.41 2.54
CA VAL A 266 15.79 -3.11 3.21
C VAL A 266 17.15 -2.48 2.93
N TYR A 267 17.13 -1.32 2.28
CA TYR A 267 18.30 -0.53 1.94
C TYR A 267 18.34 0.75 2.77
N PHE A 268 19.49 1.08 3.32
CA PHE A 268 19.70 2.36 3.95
C PHE A 268 20.00 3.42 2.88
N TRP A 269 19.14 4.43 2.77
CA TRP A 269 19.33 5.53 1.83
C TRP A 269 19.75 6.81 2.58
N PRO A 270 21.02 7.26 2.44
CA PRO A 270 21.48 8.45 3.13
C PRO A 270 20.76 9.70 2.63
N LYS A 271 20.48 10.64 3.53
CA LYS A 271 19.83 11.91 3.18
C LYS A 271 20.86 12.96 2.83
N GLU A 272 20.97 13.22 1.54
CA GLU A 272 21.77 14.31 1.02
C GLU A 272 21.06 15.66 1.18
N TYR A 273 21.81 16.67 1.59
CA TYR A 273 21.33 18.03 1.75
C TYR A 273 22.03 18.97 0.76
N SER A 274 21.25 19.50 -0.19
CA SER A 274 21.71 20.52 -1.14
C SER A 274 21.80 21.92 -0.51
N SER A 275 21.13 22.15 0.64
CA SER A 275 21.10 23.44 1.33
C SER A 275 21.55 23.32 2.78
N ALA A 276 22.60 24.06 3.14
CA ALA A 276 23.09 24.15 4.51
C ALA A 276 22.00 24.63 5.49
N LYS A 277 21.12 25.55 5.05
CA LYS A 277 19.99 26.04 5.86
C LYS A 277 18.99 24.93 6.19
N MET A 278 18.68 24.06 5.23
CA MET A 278 17.77 22.93 5.46
C MET A 278 18.43 21.85 6.33
N ALA A 279 19.73 21.63 6.17
CA ALA A 279 20.49 20.74 7.05
C ALA A 279 20.52 21.25 8.49
N GLN A 280 20.80 22.54 8.69
CA GLN A 280 20.84 23.15 10.02
C GLN A 280 19.49 23.04 10.74
N LYS A 281 18.38 23.39 10.07
CA LYS A 281 17.02 23.21 10.63
C LYS A 281 16.76 21.76 11.08
N ARG A 282 17.33 20.78 10.37
CA ARG A 282 17.22 19.37 10.74
C ARG A 282 18.11 19.03 11.93
N ILE A 283 19.33 19.56 11.99
CA ILE A 283 20.27 19.43 13.11
C ILE A 283 19.66 20.03 14.37
N ASP A 284 19.13 21.26 14.33
CA ASP A 284 18.51 21.94 15.47
C ASP A 284 17.43 21.06 16.12
N LYS A 285 16.55 20.44 15.30
CA LYS A 285 15.51 19.52 15.77
C LYS A 285 16.07 18.24 16.42
N LEU A 286 17.23 17.76 15.98
CA LEU A 286 17.91 16.59 16.56
C LEU A 286 18.60 16.97 17.87
N GLU A 287 19.21 18.15 17.93
CA GLU A 287 19.87 18.69 19.13
C GLU A 287 18.87 18.99 20.24
N GLU A 288 17.67 19.50 19.91
CA GLU A 288 16.55 19.63 20.86
C GLU A 288 16.17 18.31 21.54
N ALA A 289 16.39 17.17 20.87
CA ALA A 289 16.18 15.83 21.41
C ALA A 289 17.45 15.21 22.02
N GLY A 290 18.51 16.01 22.24
CA GLY A 290 19.76 15.56 22.83
C GLY A 290 20.65 14.74 21.89
N ILE A 291 20.43 14.79 20.59
CA ILE A 291 21.23 14.10 19.57
C ILE A 291 22.21 15.11 18.96
N ARG A 292 23.52 14.88 19.15
CA ARG A 292 24.58 15.75 18.63
C ARG A 292 24.94 15.34 17.21
N CYS A 293 24.88 16.28 16.27
CA CYS A 293 25.13 16.02 14.86
C CYS A 293 25.90 17.16 14.21
N GLU A 294 26.50 16.90 13.04
CA GLU A 294 27.10 17.93 12.22
C GLU A 294 26.97 17.64 10.72
N LEU A 295 27.14 18.68 9.90
CA LEU A 295 27.10 18.58 8.45
C LEU A 295 28.49 18.24 7.90
N THR A 296 28.59 17.21 7.05
CA THR A 296 29.88 16.71 6.54
C THR A 296 30.47 17.52 5.38
N GLY A 297 29.71 18.41 4.74
CA GLY A 297 30.21 19.22 3.62
C GLY A 297 29.17 20.14 2.97
N TYR A 298 29.61 20.98 2.03
CA TYR A 298 28.78 21.90 1.25
C TYR A 298 28.37 21.30 -0.10
N ASN A 299 27.14 21.59 -0.55
CA ASN A 299 26.55 21.15 -1.83
C ASN A 299 26.52 19.62 -2.01
N GLY A 300 25.69 18.94 -1.21
CA GLY A 300 25.59 17.48 -1.21
C GLY A 300 26.15 16.83 0.06
N GLY A 301 26.09 17.54 1.19
CA GLY A 301 26.56 17.07 2.50
C GLY A 301 25.54 16.17 3.19
N TYR A 302 26.04 15.37 4.13
CA TYR A 302 25.25 14.49 4.99
C TYR A 302 25.25 14.99 6.43
N ILE A 303 24.23 14.63 7.20
CA ILE A 303 24.24 14.86 8.66
C ILE A 303 24.87 13.63 9.32
N ARG A 304 26.03 13.79 9.96
CA ARG A 304 26.69 12.71 10.72
C ARG A 304 26.38 12.80 12.22
N LEU A 305 26.29 11.64 12.86
CA LEU A 305 26.09 11.52 14.30
C LEU A 305 27.42 11.67 15.04
N LEU A 306 27.45 12.56 16.03
CA LEU A 306 28.57 12.72 16.96
C LEU A 306 28.34 11.98 18.29
N GLY A 307 27.06 11.83 18.68
CA GLY A 307 26.67 11.13 19.89
C GLY A 307 25.43 11.75 20.52
N TYR A 308 25.28 11.57 21.83
CA TYR A 308 24.18 12.12 22.61
C TYR A 308 24.70 13.09 23.67
N THR A 309 23.86 14.01 24.12
CA THR A 309 24.17 14.81 25.31
C THR A 309 24.25 13.92 26.56
N PRO A 310 25.02 14.30 27.59
CA PRO A 310 25.10 13.52 28.84
C PRO A 310 23.73 13.25 29.47
N GLU A 311 22.84 14.25 29.47
CA GLU A 311 21.48 14.17 30.03
C GLU A 311 20.65 13.12 29.27
N MET A 312 20.78 13.11 27.94
CA MET A 312 20.07 12.18 27.09
C MET A 312 20.58 10.75 27.27
N ARG A 313 21.91 10.57 27.33
CA ARG A 313 22.54 9.26 27.58
C ARG A 313 22.09 8.68 28.91
N ASN A 314 22.09 9.48 29.97
CA ASN A 314 21.65 9.04 31.30
C ASN A 314 20.16 8.66 31.32
N SER A 315 19.33 9.42 30.60
CA SER A 315 17.89 9.13 30.51
C SER A 315 17.61 7.83 29.75
N LEU A 316 18.30 7.60 28.63
CA LEU A 316 18.18 6.36 27.85
C LEU A 316 18.63 5.13 28.65
N GLU A 317 19.73 5.23 29.41
CA GLU A 317 20.21 4.13 30.23
C GLU A 317 19.25 3.81 31.38
N ARG A 318 18.66 4.83 32.01
CA ARG A 318 17.61 4.64 33.02
C ARG A 318 16.40 3.91 32.43
N GLU A 319 15.88 4.37 31.28
CA GLU A 319 14.74 3.73 30.61
C GLU A 319 15.04 2.28 30.20
N ARG A 320 16.28 2.00 29.77
CA ARG A 320 16.73 0.63 29.48
C ARG A 320 16.69 -0.27 30.71
N GLN A 321 17.12 0.23 31.87
CA GLN A 321 17.08 -0.51 33.13
C GLN A 321 15.65 -0.76 33.60
N GLU A 322 14.77 0.24 33.48
CA GLU A 322 13.34 0.13 33.79
C GLU A 322 12.67 -0.93 32.90
N TYR A 323 12.93 -0.91 31.60
CA TYR A 323 12.45 -1.91 30.66
C TYR A 323 12.95 -3.32 31.03
N ALA A 324 14.26 -3.46 31.32
CA ALA A 324 14.86 -4.74 31.67
C ALA A 324 14.24 -5.32 32.95
N ALA A 325 14.06 -4.49 33.98
CA ALA A 325 13.41 -4.90 35.23
C ALA A 325 11.94 -5.30 35.01
N ALA A 326 11.19 -4.52 34.24
CA ALA A 326 9.79 -4.82 33.91
C ALA A 326 9.65 -6.13 33.12
N TYR A 327 10.54 -6.36 32.15
CA TYR A 327 10.56 -7.59 31.36
C TYR A 327 10.89 -8.81 32.21
N GLN A 328 11.90 -8.73 33.09
CA GLN A 328 12.27 -9.82 34.00
C GLN A 328 11.12 -10.17 34.96
N ALA A 329 10.44 -9.16 35.51
CA ALA A 329 9.28 -9.35 36.38
C ALA A 329 8.10 -10.02 35.65
N TRP A 330 7.84 -9.62 34.40
CA TRP A 330 6.80 -10.24 33.57
C TRP A 330 7.15 -11.69 33.21
N TYR A 331 8.40 -11.95 32.79
CA TYR A 331 8.87 -13.29 32.42
C TYR A 331 8.79 -14.27 33.60
N SER A 332 9.18 -13.82 34.80
CA SER A 332 9.07 -14.61 36.03
C SER A 332 7.62 -14.97 36.36
N LYS A 333 6.67 -14.04 36.16
CA LYS A 333 5.23 -14.30 36.36
C LYS A 333 4.66 -15.29 35.35
N GLN A 334 5.14 -15.29 34.10
CA GLN A 334 4.71 -16.27 33.12
C GLN A 334 5.23 -17.67 33.49
N ASN A 335 6.50 -17.80 33.85
CA ASN A 335 7.08 -19.11 34.24
C ASN A 335 6.42 -19.71 35.49
N LEU A 336 5.96 -18.88 36.44
CA LEU A 336 5.21 -19.33 37.62
C LEU A 336 3.77 -19.78 37.31
N LYS A 337 3.18 -19.40 36.17
CA LYS A 337 1.84 -19.85 35.75
C LYS A 337 1.87 -21.18 34.97
N THR A 338 3.05 -21.62 34.53
CA THR A 338 3.23 -22.82 33.68
C THR A 338 3.66 -24.06 34.47
N ILE A 339 3.86 -23.92 35.78
CA ILE A 339 4.06 -25.01 36.76
C ILE A 339 2.75 -25.19 37.51
#